data_AF-A0A3D5NE14-F1
#
_entry.id   AF-A0A3D5NE14-F1
#
_cell.length_a   1.000
_cell.length_b   1.000
_cell.length_c   1.000
_cell.angle_alpha   90.00
_cell.angle_beta   90.00
_cell.angle_gamma   90.00
#
_symmetry.space_group_name_H-M   'P 1'
#
loop_
_entity.id
_entity.type
_entity.pdbx_description
1 polymer ?
#
loop_
_entity_poly.entity_id
_entity_poly.type
_entity_poly.pdbx_seq_one_letter_code
_entity_poly.pdbx_strand_id
1 'polypeptide(L)'
;AEKRAGTLVRELIELGAVKTCHDIADGGLLVTVAEMCMAGNIGADVSLPEQGSEAAWLFGEDQGRYVIATSDPDKVLNAAASSNVAAVIVGQIGGDAISIEGDAKVSLSDLRDLNEGWMPSFMADAT
;
A
#
# COMPACT_ATOMS: atom_id res chain seq x y z
N ALA A 1 17.22 -4.50 -10.20
CA ALA A 1 16.52 -3.35 -9.58
C ALA A 1 16.03 -3.75 -8.18
N GLU A 2 15.29 -4.85 -8.09
CA GLU A 2 14.79 -5.49 -6.86
C GLU A 2 15.76 -5.52 -5.66
N LYS A 3 16.97 -6.10 -5.80
CA LYS A 3 17.96 -6.13 -4.69
C LYS A 3 18.25 -4.74 -4.10
N ARG A 4 18.31 -3.70 -4.94
CA ARG A 4 18.58 -2.33 -4.48
C ARG A 4 17.40 -1.78 -3.68
N ALA A 5 16.18 -1.97 -4.16
CA ALA A 5 14.98 -1.57 -3.45
C ALA A 5 14.90 -2.27 -2.09
N GLY A 6 15.02 -3.60 -2.04
CA GLY A 6 14.99 -4.34 -0.77
C GLY A 6 16.11 -3.94 0.21
N THR A 7 17.32 -3.66 -0.31
CA THR A 7 18.44 -3.17 0.54
C THR A 7 18.12 -1.80 1.14
N LEU A 8 17.64 -0.87 0.32
CA LEU A 8 17.26 0.47 0.77
C LEU A 8 16.13 0.42 1.81
N VAL A 9 15.09 -0.38 1.59
CA VAL A 9 13.97 -0.50 2.53
C VAL A 9 14.47 -1.02 3.88
N ARG A 10 15.34 -2.04 3.87
CA ARG A 10 15.95 -2.57 5.10
C ARG A 10 16.74 -1.50 5.83
N GLU A 11 17.57 -0.73 5.13
CA GLU A 11 18.35 0.37 5.74
C GLU A 11 17.43 1.44 6.34
N LEU A 12 16.34 1.82 5.66
CA LEU A 12 15.37 2.78 6.17
C LEU A 12 14.65 2.26 7.43
N ILE A 13 14.36 0.96 7.51
CA ILE A 13 13.80 0.31 8.70
C ILE A 13 14.82 0.36 9.86
N GLU A 14 16.08 0.00 9.62
CA GLU A 14 17.15 0.04 10.63
C GLU A 14 17.38 1.46 11.17
N LEU A 15 17.20 2.47 10.32
CA LEU A 15 17.29 3.89 10.69
C LEU A 15 16.02 4.45 11.37
N GLY A 16 14.98 3.63 11.58
CA GLY A 16 13.71 4.04 12.18
C GLY A 16 12.90 5.02 11.33
N ALA A 17 13.19 5.12 10.03
CA ALA A 17 12.50 6.01 9.11
C ALA A 17 11.19 5.42 8.56
N VAL A 18 10.94 4.13 8.80
CA VAL A 18 9.74 3.39 8.36
C VAL A 18 8.87 3.05 9.55
N LYS A 19 7.56 3.30 9.45
CA LYS A 19 6.57 2.87 10.45
C LYS A 19 6.02 1.49 10.14
N THR A 20 5.67 1.25 8.89
CA THR A 20 5.26 -0.04 8.36
C THR A 20 5.62 -0.11 6.89
N CYS A 21 5.83 -1.33 6.39
CA CYS A 21 6.16 -1.60 5.00
C CYS A 21 5.45 -2.89 4.57
N HIS A 22 5.01 -2.93 3.31
CA HIS A 22 4.44 -4.12 2.68
C HIS A 22 4.90 -4.18 1.23
N ASP A 23 5.14 -5.37 0.70
CA ASP A 23 5.46 -5.54 -0.71
C ASP A 23 4.19 -5.43 -1.58
N ILE A 24 4.37 -4.97 -2.82
CA ILE A 24 3.32 -5.01 -3.84
C ILE A 24 3.42 -6.34 -4.56
N ALA A 25 2.45 -7.21 -4.33
CA ALA A 25 2.35 -8.54 -4.91
C ALA A 25 1.04 -8.66 -5.71
N ASP A 26 0.31 -9.75 -5.50
CA ASP A 26 -0.97 -10.03 -6.15
C ASP A 26 -2.01 -8.96 -5.78
N GLY A 27 -2.78 -8.49 -6.76
CA GLY A 27 -3.77 -7.44 -6.59
C GLY A 27 -3.23 -6.00 -6.64
N GLY A 28 -1.90 -5.82 -6.63
CA GLY A 28 -1.26 -4.52 -6.86
C GLY A 28 -1.37 -3.53 -5.68
N LEU A 29 -1.09 -2.25 -5.99
CA LEU A 29 -0.94 -1.18 -5.00
C LEU A 29 -2.16 -1.02 -4.08
N LEU A 30 -3.37 -1.02 -4.63
CA LEU A 30 -4.58 -0.77 -3.85
C LEU A 30 -4.85 -1.90 -2.85
N VAL A 31 -4.60 -3.15 -3.23
CA VAL A 31 -4.72 -4.30 -2.33
C VAL A 31 -3.67 -4.22 -1.23
N THR A 32 -2.42 -3.92 -1.55
CA THR A 32 -1.36 -3.72 -0.56
C THR A 32 -1.72 -2.62 0.45
N VAL A 33 -2.25 -1.49 -0.01
CA VAL A 33 -2.72 -0.42 0.88
C VAL A 33 -3.89 -0.91 1.74
N ALA A 34 -4.83 -1.68 1.18
CA ALA A 34 -5.95 -2.23 1.93
C ALA A 34 -5.52 -3.16 3.05
N GLU A 35 -4.59 -4.08 2.79
CA GLU A 35 -4.01 -4.97 3.79
C GLU A 35 -3.32 -4.17 4.91
N MET A 36 -2.50 -3.19 4.54
CA MET A 36 -1.83 -2.31 5.51
C MET A 36 -2.82 -1.53 6.37
N CYS A 37 -3.89 -0.98 5.77
CA CYS A 37 -4.90 -0.21 6.49
C CYS A 37 -5.74 -1.09 7.42
N MET A 38 -6.12 -2.30 6.98
CA MET A 38 -6.84 -3.26 7.82
C MET A 38 -5.99 -3.72 9.00
N ALA A 39 -4.70 -4.03 8.78
CA ALA A 39 -3.76 -4.43 9.83
C ALA A 39 -3.46 -3.28 10.81
N GLY A 40 -3.35 -2.04 10.31
CA GLY A 40 -3.06 -0.85 11.12
C GLY A 40 -4.28 -0.20 11.78
N ASN A 41 -5.49 -0.54 11.34
CA ASN A 41 -6.74 0.14 11.71
C ASN A 41 -6.70 1.66 11.48
N ILE A 42 -6.07 2.07 10.37
CA ILE A 42 -5.94 3.47 9.95
C ILE A 42 -6.25 3.50 8.46
N GLY A 43 -7.14 4.39 8.04
CA GLY A 43 -7.51 4.58 6.63
C GLY A 43 -6.40 5.22 5.78
N ALA A 44 -6.67 5.38 4.49
CA ALA A 44 -5.76 6.05 3.58
C ALA A 44 -6.51 6.68 2.39
N ASP A 45 -5.99 7.79 1.89
CA ASP A 45 -6.39 8.37 0.61
C ASP A 45 -5.27 8.15 -0.41
N VAL A 46 -5.56 7.34 -1.43
CA VAL A 46 -4.61 6.95 -2.48
C VAL A 46 -4.69 7.94 -3.63
N SER A 47 -3.53 8.42 -4.09
CA SER A 47 -3.43 9.33 -5.23
C SER A 47 -3.34 8.57 -6.55
N LEU A 48 -3.91 9.13 -7.62
CA LEU A 48 -3.79 8.61 -8.97
C LEU A 48 -2.53 9.16 -9.66
N PRO A 49 -2.03 8.49 -10.71
CA PRO A 49 -0.88 8.99 -11.43
C PRO A 49 -1.31 10.16 -12.33
N GLU A 50 -0.45 11.18 -12.48
CA GLU A 50 -0.72 12.28 -13.40
C GLU A 50 -0.87 11.82 -14.86
N GLN A 51 -0.22 10.70 -15.21
CA GLN A 51 -0.18 10.14 -16.56
C GLN A 51 -0.20 8.61 -16.50
N GLY A 52 -0.86 8.00 -17.48
CA GLY A 52 -0.93 6.54 -17.61
C GLY A 52 -2.32 6.00 -17.26
N SER A 53 -2.39 4.68 -17.08
CA SER A 53 -3.64 3.99 -16.76
C SER A 53 -3.83 3.90 -15.24
N GLU A 54 -4.96 4.40 -14.74
CA GLU A 54 -5.37 4.26 -13.35
C GLU A 54 -5.43 2.78 -12.93
N ALA A 55 -5.98 1.91 -13.79
CA ALA A 55 -6.06 0.49 -13.52
C ALA A 55 -4.67 -0.14 -13.37
N ALA A 56 -3.71 0.23 -14.23
CA ALA A 56 -2.33 -0.24 -14.11
C ALA A 56 -1.62 0.30 -12.85
N TRP A 57 -1.98 1.52 -12.42
CA TRP A 57 -1.44 2.10 -11.19
C TRP A 57 -1.97 1.42 -9.93
N LEU A 58 -3.28 1.21 -9.87
CA LEU A 58 -3.97 0.66 -8.70
C LEU A 58 -3.80 -0.86 -8.59
N PHE A 59 -3.83 -1.58 -9.71
CA PHE A 59 -3.89 -3.05 -9.75
C PHE A 59 -2.74 -3.70 -10.51
N GLY A 60 -1.75 -2.91 -10.97
CA GLY A 60 -0.59 -3.47 -11.65
C GLY A 60 0.30 -4.27 -10.70
N GLU A 61 0.59 -5.51 -11.06
CA GLU A 61 1.45 -6.44 -10.32
C GLU A 61 2.85 -6.49 -10.94
N ASP A 62 3.88 -6.38 -10.11
CA ASP A 62 5.30 -6.40 -10.51
C ASP A 62 6.18 -6.45 -9.26
N GLN A 63 7.28 -7.18 -9.36
CA GLN A 63 8.13 -7.59 -8.25
C GLN A 63 9.09 -6.48 -7.81
N GLY A 64 9.55 -6.56 -6.56
CA GLY A 64 10.56 -5.64 -6.02
C GLY A 64 10.06 -4.21 -5.77
N ARG A 65 8.75 -4.04 -5.57
CA ARG A 65 8.10 -2.79 -5.20
C ARG A 65 7.54 -2.90 -3.79
N TYR A 66 7.56 -1.80 -3.06
CA TYR A 66 7.18 -1.74 -1.65
C TYR A 66 6.35 -0.48 -1.39
N VAL A 67 5.34 -0.60 -0.54
CA VAL A 67 4.62 0.53 0.06
C VAL A 67 5.17 0.75 1.45
N ILE A 68 5.54 2.00 1.75
CA ILE A 68 6.11 2.41 3.03
C ILE A 68 5.24 3.49 3.65
N ALA A 69 4.85 3.33 4.91
CA ALA A 69 4.32 4.41 5.71
C ALA A 69 5.46 5.07 6.50
N THR A 70 5.58 6.40 6.41
CA THR A 70 6.59 7.19 7.11
C THR A 70 6.02 8.53 7.56
N SER A 71 6.60 9.10 8.62
CA SER A 71 6.35 10.49 9.04
C SER A 71 7.29 11.50 8.39
N ASP A 72 8.30 11.04 7.64
CA ASP A 72 9.31 11.88 6.99
C ASP A 72 9.51 11.41 5.53
N PRO A 73 8.58 11.75 4.62
CA PRO A 73 8.62 11.31 3.23
C PRO A 73 9.86 11.84 2.50
N ASP A 74 10.30 13.07 2.80
CA ASP A 74 11.48 13.69 2.17
C ASP A 74 12.75 12.89 2.46
N LYS A 75 12.93 12.41 3.69
CA LYS A 75 14.06 11.54 4.03
C LYS A 75 14.06 10.25 3.21
N VAL A 76 12.90 9.62 3.01
CA VAL A 76 12.77 8.40 2.20
C VAL A 76 13.06 8.68 0.73
N LEU A 77 12.49 9.75 0.16
CA LEU A 77 12.70 10.13 -1.24
C LEU A 77 14.17 10.48 -1.52
N ASN A 78 14.83 11.21 -0.62
CA ASN A 78 16.24 11.56 -0.75
C ASN A 78 17.15 10.32 -0.68
N ALA A 79 16.85 9.37 0.21
CA ALA A 79 17.58 8.10 0.29
C ALA A 79 17.37 7.25 -0.97
N ALA A 80 16.13 7.20 -1.49
CA ALA A 80 15.81 6.50 -2.73
C ALA A 80 16.56 7.07 -3.95
N ALA A 81 16.56 8.40 -4.09
CA ALA A 81 17.33 9.09 -5.13
C ALA A 81 18.84 8.78 -5.03
N SER A 82 19.39 8.85 -3.81
CA SER A 82 20.82 8.56 -3.56
C SER A 82 21.19 7.11 -3.89
N SER A 83 20.25 6.19 -3.72
CA SER A 83 20.41 4.75 -4.01
C SER A 83 19.97 4.34 -5.42
N ASN A 84 19.61 5.31 -6.27
CA ASN A 84 19.10 5.09 -7.63
C ASN A 84 17.91 4.10 -7.66
N VAL A 85 16.94 4.32 -6.76
CA VAL A 85 15.66 3.63 -6.64
C VAL A 85 14.55 4.63 -6.90
N ALA A 86 13.62 4.30 -7.79
CA ALA A 86 12.44 5.14 -8.03
C ALA A 86 11.51 5.06 -6.81
N ALA A 87 11.08 6.22 -6.32
CA ALA A 87 10.12 6.33 -5.23
C ALA A 87 9.20 7.52 -5.49
N VAL A 88 7.95 7.40 -5.06
CA VAL A 88 6.89 8.39 -5.26
C VAL A 88 5.94 8.32 -4.08
N ILE A 89 5.33 9.46 -3.72
CA ILE A 89 4.27 9.50 -2.72
C ILE A 89 2.98 9.02 -3.40
N VAL A 90 2.37 7.97 -2.85
CA VAL A 90 1.18 7.32 -3.41
C VAL A 90 -0.12 7.68 -2.68
N GLY A 91 -0.04 8.51 -1.64
CA GLY A 91 -1.21 8.88 -0.84
C GLY A 91 -0.85 9.37 0.56
N GLN A 92 -1.88 9.52 1.39
CA GLN A 92 -1.77 9.91 2.79
C GLN A 92 -2.62 9.00 3.67
N ILE A 93 -2.17 8.75 4.90
CA ILE A 93 -2.91 7.93 5.87
C ILE A 93 -3.82 8.79 6.76
N GLY A 94 -4.96 8.26 7.17
CA GLY A 94 -5.88 8.91 8.09
C GLY A 94 -7.31 8.37 8.02
N GLY A 95 -8.09 8.61 9.07
CA GLY A 95 -9.48 8.19 9.13
C GLY A 95 -9.67 6.68 9.28
N ASP A 96 -10.83 6.20 8.87
CA ASP A 96 -11.37 4.85 9.07
C ASP A 96 -11.79 4.16 7.76
N ALA A 97 -11.30 4.67 6.63
CA ALA A 97 -11.69 4.22 5.30
C ALA A 97 -10.56 4.41 4.29
N ILE A 98 -10.68 3.73 3.16
CA ILE A 98 -9.81 3.90 2.00
C ILE A 98 -10.57 4.70 0.94
N SER A 99 -9.95 5.72 0.38
CA SER A 99 -10.46 6.51 -0.74
C SER A 99 -9.41 6.63 -1.84
N ILE A 100 -9.87 7.03 -3.03
CA ILE A 100 -9.01 7.35 -4.16
C ILE A 100 -9.29 8.80 -4.52
N GLU A 101 -8.31 9.69 -4.31
CA GLU A 101 -8.43 11.15 -4.47
C GLU A 101 -9.64 11.77 -3.75
N GLY A 102 -9.99 11.24 -2.57
CA GLY A 102 -11.14 11.67 -1.78
C GLY A 102 -12.48 11.09 -2.24
N ASP A 103 -12.51 10.39 -3.38
CA ASP A 103 -13.68 9.70 -3.93
C ASP A 103 -13.66 8.19 -3.63
N ALA A 104 -14.70 7.47 -4.08
CA ALA A 104 -14.81 6.00 -4.01
C ALA A 104 -14.48 5.40 -2.63
N LYS A 105 -15.03 6.01 -1.58
CA LYS A 105 -14.71 5.66 -0.18
C LYS A 105 -15.28 4.30 0.24
N VAL A 106 -14.43 3.43 0.76
CA VAL A 106 -14.80 2.13 1.36
C VAL A 106 -14.32 2.07 2.80
N SER A 107 -15.20 1.73 3.74
CA SER A 107 -14.84 1.68 5.16
C SER A 107 -13.95 0.47 5.49
N LEU A 108 -13.10 0.61 6.52
CA LEU A 108 -12.28 -0.51 6.97
C LEU A 108 -13.10 -1.64 7.59
N SER A 109 -14.27 -1.34 8.15
CA SER A 109 -15.20 -2.38 8.63
C SER A 109 -15.73 -3.21 7.47
N ASP A 110 -16.20 -2.57 6.39
CA ASP A 110 -16.74 -3.30 5.24
C ASP A 110 -15.65 -4.15 4.57
N LEU A 111 -14.43 -3.62 4.46
CA LEU A 111 -13.29 -4.37 3.91
C LEU A 111 -12.96 -5.61 4.73
N ARG A 112 -12.97 -5.51 6.07
CA ARG A 112 -12.73 -6.67 6.94
C ARG A 112 -13.83 -7.70 6.80
N ASP A 113 -15.09 -7.27 6.82
CA ASP A 113 -16.23 -8.17 6.71
C ASP A 113 -16.19 -8.94 5.37
N LEU A 114 -15.84 -8.27 4.27
CA LEU A 114 -15.67 -8.91 2.96
C LEU A 114 -14.48 -9.87 2.93
N ASN A 115 -13.33 -9.45 3.47
CA ASN A 115 -12.09 -10.23 3.45
C ASN A 115 -12.16 -11.48 4.34
N GLU A 116 -12.82 -11.39 5.50
CA GLU A 116 -12.94 -12.50 6.45
C GLU A 116 -14.19 -13.35 6.20
N GLY A 117 -15.24 -12.77 5.61
CA GLY A 117 -16.54 -13.39 5.44
C GLY A 117 -16.68 -14.33 4.23
N TRP A 118 -15.83 -14.20 3.20
CA TRP A 118 -15.99 -14.97 1.97
C TRP A 118 -15.85 -16.49 2.19
N MET A 119 -14.85 -16.92 2.96
CA MET A 119 -14.57 -18.35 3.17
C MET A 119 -15.65 -19.01 4.03
N PRO A 120 -16.04 -18.45 5.20
CA PRO A 120 -17.16 -18.96 5.96
C PRO A 120 -18.46 -19.04 5.14
N SER A 121 -18.78 -18.00 4.37
CA SER A 121 -20.00 -17.96 3.54
C SER A 121 -19.99 -19.04 2.47
N PHE A 122 -18.86 -19.17 1.75
CA PHE A 122 -18.68 -20.21 0.73
C PHE A 122 -18.79 -21.63 1.31
N MET A 123 -18.24 -21.85 2.51
CA MET A 123 -18.35 -23.14 3.20
C MET A 123 -19.77 -23.45 3.67
N ALA A 124 -20.54 -22.45 4.10
CA ALA A 124 -21.92 -22.63 4.54
C ALA A 124 -22.86 -23.02 3.39
N ASP A 125 -22.66 -22.45 2.21
CA ASP A 125 -23.45 -22.73 1.00
C ASP A 125 -23.19 -24.14 0.41
N ALA A 126 -22.10 -24.80 0.81
CA ALA A 126 -21.73 -26.14 0.38
C ALA A 126 -22.39 -27.27 1.21
N THR A 127 -23.24 -26.91 2.19
CA THR A 127 -23.98 -27.82 3.08
C THR A 127 -25.47 -27.81 2.79
#